data_AF-A0AAN6UIY8-F1
#
_entry.id   AF-A0AAN6UIY8-F1
#
_cell.length_a   1.000
_cell.length_b   1.000
_cell.length_c   1.000
_cell.angle_alpha   90.00
_cell.angle_beta   90.00
_cell.angle_gamma   90.00
#
_symmetry.space_group_name_H-M   'P 1'
#
loop_
_entity.id
_entity.type
_entity.pdbx_description
1 polymer ?
#
loop_
_entity_poly.entity_id
_entity_poly.type
_entity_poly.pdbx_seq_one_letter_code
_entity_poly.pdbx_strand_id
1 'polypeptide(L)'
;PRNRFQVVDPVSFFCLSDSHNSQPALPNGDVLIHAGDLTHSGSLCELQATLSWLQAQPHPVKIVVAGNHDVLLDASRDNDQTARAAENDPALERKLIDWGDFIYLENATTTVTCPNGRQLQIYGSPLSARRGNWAFQFPRGQDVWAETVPRGIDVLVTHGPPRAYLDLTRLGCELSNPNYRVGDLIGLNRRRIQQ
;
A
#
# COMPACT_ATOMS: atom_id res chain seq x y z
N PRO A 1 37.16 -13.36 6.97
CA PRO A 1 36.64 -13.35 5.58
C PRO A 1 35.11 -13.57 5.56
N ARG A 2 34.32 -12.49 5.42
CA ARG A 2 32.87 -12.62 5.25
C ARG A 2 32.59 -12.94 3.79
N ASN A 3 32.15 -14.16 3.50
CA ASN A 3 31.54 -14.48 2.21
C ASN A 3 30.32 -13.57 2.02
N ARG A 4 30.47 -12.48 1.26
CA ARG A 4 29.34 -11.77 0.70
C ARG A 4 28.85 -12.59 -0.47
N PHE A 5 27.70 -13.25 -0.30
CA PHE A 5 26.94 -13.76 -1.44
C PHE A 5 26.72 -12.59 -2.40
N GLN A 6 27.27 -12.66 -3.62
CA GLN A 6 26.91 -11.73 -4.68
C GLN A 6 25.50 -12.08 -5.12
N VAL A 7 24.57 -11.14 -4.97
CA VAL A 7 23.23 -11.28 -5.54
C VAL A 7 23.36 -11.13 -7.05
N VAL A 8 23.21 -12.22 -7.77
CA VAL A 8 23.16 -12.22 -9.23
C VAL A 8 21.75 -11.83 -9.63
N ASP A 9 21.65 -10.80 -10.48
CA ASP A 9 20.39 -10.31 -11.06
C ASP A 9 19.29 -9.99 -10.01
N PRO A 10 19.51 -8.95 -9.16
CA PRO A 10 18.52 -8.53 -8.17
C PRO A 10 17.30 -7.88 -8.82
N VAL A 11 16.13 -8.08 -8.22
CA VAL A 11 14.92 -7.29 -8.52
C VAL A 11 14.97 -6.02 -7.68
N SER A 12 14.78 -4.87 -8.34
CA SER A 12 14.74 -3.56 -7.70
C SER A 12 13.31 -3.10 -7.43
N PHE A 13 13.06 -2.67 -6.19
CA PHE A 13 11.78 -2.12 -5.77
C PHE A 13 11.91 -0.63 -5.50
N PHE A 14 10.96 0.15 -6.02
CA PHE A 14 10.73 1.52 -5.55
C PHE A 14 9.44 1.58 -4.76
N CYS A 15 9.54 2.03 -3.51
CA CYS A 15 8.44 2.02 -2.56
C CYS A 15 8.13 3.44 -2.12
N LEU A 16 6.86 3.84 -2.21
CA LEU A 16 6.34 5.08 -1.70
C LEU A 16 5.03 4.86 -0.95
N SER A 17 4.64 5.82 -0.13
CA SER A 17 3.39 5.86 0.62
C SER A 17 3.13 7.30 1.03
N ASP A 18 1.95 7.60 1.55
CA ASP A 18 1.60 8.92 2.08
C ASP A 18 1.83 10.03 1.03
N SER A 19 1.60 9.76 -0.26
CA SER A 19 1.81 10.79 -1.28
C SER A 19 0.85 11.96 -1.11
N HIS A 20 -0.40 11.72 -0.68
CA HIS A 20 -1.40 12.78 -0.45
C HIS A 20 -1.46 13.79 -1.62
N ASN A 21 -1.61 13.28 -2.85
CA ASN A 21 -1.57 14.02 -4.12
C ASN A 21 -0.18 14.55 -4.54
N SER A 22 0.88 14.35 -3.77
CA SER A 22 2.24 14.75 -4.17
C SER A 22 2.81 13.85 -5.26
N GLN A 23 3.56 14.45 -6.19
CA GLN A 23 4.08 13.80 -7.38
C GLN A 23 5.60 13.99 -7.51
N PRO A 24 6.41 13.44 -6.57
CA PRO A 24 7.86 13.59 -6.63
C PRO A 24 8.46 12.89 -7.86
N ALA A 25 9.68 13.27 -8.23
CA ALA A 25 10.44 12.49 -9.19
C ALA A 25 10.79 11.13 -8.58
N LEU A 26 10.50 10.04 -9.30
CA LEU A 26 10.78 8.69 -8.86
C LEU A 26 12.02 8.15 -9.58
N PRO A 27 12.95 7.47 -8.88
CA PRO A 27 14.00 6.70 -9.54
C PRO A 27 13.38 5.51 -10.28
N ASN A 28 14.12 4.95 -11.24
CA ASN A 28 13.70 3.74 -11.93
C ASN A 28 13.77 2.51 -11.01
N GLY A 29 12.97 1.50 -11.33
CA GLY A 29 13.00 0.19 -10.71
C GLY A 29 12.14 -0.81 -11.49
N ASP A 30 12.25 -2.08 -11.11
CA ASP A 30 11.47 -3.17 -11.72
C ASP A 30 10.03 -3.20 -11.20
N VAL A 31 9.84 -2.86 -9.93
CA VAL A 31 8.53 -2.88 -9.26
C VAL A 31 8.30 -1.58 -8.50
N LEU A 32 7.20 -0.89 -8.82
CA LEU A 32 6.69 0.28 -8.10
C LEU A 32 5.61 -0.15 -7.12
N ILE A 33 5.75 0.19 -5.84
CA ILE A 33 4.76 -0.11 -4.80
C ILE A 33 4.31 1.18 -4.11
N HIS A 34 3.03 1.52 -4.19
CA HIS A 34 2.41 2.56 -3.38
C HIS A 34 1.64 1.94 -2.20
N ALA A 35 2.09 2.17 -0.97
CA ALA A 35 1.55 1.55 0.25
C ALA A 35 0.54 2.47 0.98
N GLY A 36 -0.50 2.93 0.28
CA GLY A 36 -1.61 3.70 0.86
C GLY A 36 -1.40 5.21 0.96
N ASP A 37 -2.52 5.91 1.21
CA ASP A 37 -2.67 7.37 1.26
C ASP A 37 -2.23 8.02 -0.06
N LEU A 38 -2.84 7.55 -1.16
CA LEU A 38 -2.69 8.15 -2.49
C LEU A 38 -3.27 9.56 -2.51
N THR A 39 -4.41 9.72 -1.85
CA THR A 39 -5.22 10.93 -1.86
C THR A 39 -5.11 11.70 -0.56
N HIS A 40 -5.45 13.00 -0.59
CA HIS A 40 -5.59 13.78 0.65
C HIS A 40 -7.00 13.66 1.24
N SER A 41 -8.03 13.72 0.40
CA SER A 41 -9.44 13.75 0.82
C SER A 41 -10.27 12.54 0.37
N GLY A 42 -9.70 11.66 -0.47
CA GLY A 42 -10.36 10.45 -0.93
C GLY A 42 -11.30 10.65 -2.11
N SER A 43 -11.20 11.76 -2.86
CA SER A 43 -12.08 11.99 -4.02
C SER A 43 -11.64 11.20 -5.26
N LEU A 44 -12.58 10.90 -6.16
CA LEU A 44 -12.29 10.26 -7.46
C LEU A 44 -11.26 11.07 -8.28
N CYS A 45 -11.37 12.39 -8.28
CA CYS A 45 -10.46 13.28 -9.02
C CYS A 45 -9.01 13.17 -8.51
N GLU A 46 -8.82 13.22 -7.19
CA GLU A 46 -7.50 13.06 -6.57
C GLU A 46 -6.91 11.68 -6.84
N LEU A 47 -7.74 10.63 -6.73
CA LEU A 47 -7.32 9.27 -6.99
C LEU A 47 -6.87 9.11 -8.44
N GLN A 48 -7.68 9.57 -9.41
CA GLN A 48 -7.36 9.47 -10.82
C GLN A 48 -6.13 10.30 -11.20
N ALA A 49 -5.93 11.47 -10.58
CA ALA A 49 -4.73 12.29 -10.81
C ALA A 49 -3.46 11.59 -10.33
N THR A 50 -3.53 10.93 -9.17
CA THR A 50 -2.40 10.17 -8.61
C THR A 50 -2.10 8.91 -9.43
N LEU A 51 -3.14 8.15 -9.82
CA LEU A 51 -2.99 6.99 -10.69
C LEU A 51 -2.40 7.37 -12.06
N SER A 52 -2.87 8.46 -12.66
CA SER A 52 -2.33 8.97 -13.94
C SER A 52 -0.83 9.30 -13.85
N TRP A 53 -0.41 9.94 -12.76
CA TRP A 53 1.00 10.24 -12.52
C TRP A 53 1.84 8.99 -12.30
N LEU A 54 1.35 8.03 -11.51
CA LEU A 54 2.03 6.75 -11.30
C LEU A 54 2.11 5.92 -12.60
N GLN A 55 1.10 6.01 -13.46
CA GLN A 55 1.03 5.24 -14.71
C GLN A 55 2.11 5.71 -15.70
N ALA A 56 2.40 7.02 -15.69
CA ALA A 56 3.46 7.62 -16.48
C ALA A 56 4.89 7.21 -16.04
N GLN A 57 5.04 6.52 -14.92
CA GLN A 57 6.35 6.08 -14.43
C GLN A 57 6.85 4.85 -15.21
N PRO A 58 8.17 4.74 -15.46
CA PRO A 58 8.75 3.72 -16.35
C PRO A 58 8.77 2.30 -15.78
N HIS A 59 8.23 2.10 -14.58
CA HIS A 59 8.23 0.82 -13.87
C HIS A 59 7.31 -0.18 -14.58
N PRO A 60 7.80 -1.38 -14.95
CA PRO A 60 7.01 -2.37 -15.67
C PRO A 60 5.93 -3.02 -14.79
N VAL A 61 6.18 -3.17 -13.49
CA VAL A 61 5.19 -3.67 -12.53
C VAL A 61 4.80 -2.54 -11.57
N LYS A 62 3.50 -2.32 -11.38
CA LYS A 62 2.96 -1.27 -10.51
C LYS A 62 1.88 -1.85 -9.59
N ILE A 63 2.08 -1.72 -8.28
CA ILE A 63 1.20 -2.26 -7.24
C ILE A 63 0.76 -1.12 -6.33
N VAL A 64 -0.52 -1.12 -5.99
CA VAL A 64 -1.11 -0.12 -5.11
C VAL A 64 -1.93 -0.81 -4.02
N VAL A 65 -1.76 -0.33 -2.80
CA VAL A 65 -2.62 -0.62 -1.65
C VAL A 65 -3.22 0.71 -1.20
N ALA A 66 -4.47 0.71 -0.76
CA ALA A 66 -5.13 1.90 -0.22
C ALA A 66 -4.64 2.23 1.20
N GLY A 67 -4.82 3.47 1.63
CA GLY A 67 -4.62 3.90 3.01
C GLY A 67 -5.86 4.53 3.60
N ASN A 68 -5.73 5.07 4.82
CA ASN A 68 -6.88 5.62 5.52
C ASN A 68 -7.46 6.89 4.88
N HIS A 69 -6.68 7.62 4.08
CA HIS A 69 -7.16 8.79 3.33
C HIS A 69 -7.89 8.44 2.03
N ASP A 70 -7.75 7.20 1.53
CA ASP A 70 -8.34 6.76 0.26
C ASP A 70 -9.81 6.32 0.44
N VAL A 71 -10.64 7.22 0.99
CA VAL A 71 -12.01 6.95 1.45
C VAL A 71 -12.91 6.37 0.38
N LEU A 72 -12.79 6.84 -0.88
CA LEU A 72 -13.57 6.30 -1.99
C LEU A 72 -13.37 4.78 -2.15
N LEU A 73 -12.20 4.24 -1.81
CA LEU A 73 -11.90 2.81 -2.00
C LEU A 73 -12.55 1.91 -0.92
N ASP A 74 -12.94 2.46 0.23
CA ASP A 74 -13.51 1.66 1.34
C ASP A 74 -15.03 1.52 1.21
N ALA A 75 -15.46 0.45 0.53
CA ALA A 75 -16.87 0.14 0.33
C ALA A 75 -17.65 -0.10 1.63
N SER A 76 -16.99 -0.43 2.75
CA SER A 76 -17.68 -0.60 4.03
C SER A 76 -18.29 0.72 4.55
N ARG A 77 -17.84 1.85 4.00
CA ARG A 77 -18.26 3.21 4.39
C ARG A 77 -19.33 3.81 3.48
N ASP A 78 -19.80 3.11 2.45
CA ASP A 78 -20.82 3.63 1.52
C ASP A 78 -22.11 4.09 2.23
N ASN A 79 -22.44 3.43 3.33
CA ASN A 79 -23.64 3.72 4.13
C ASN A 79 -23.39 4.74 5.25
N ASP A 80 -22.16 5.22 5.44
CA ASP A 80 -21.83 6.21 6.47
C ASP A 80 -22.33 7.60 6.04
N GLN A 81 -23.51 7.97 6.54
CA GLN A 81 -24.16 9.25 6.24
C GLN A 81 -23.36 10.46 6.76
N THR A 82 -22.38 10.27 7.65
CA THR A 82 -21.58 11.36 8.23
C THR A 82 -20.41 11.81 7.36
N ALA A 83 -20.01 11.03 6.36
CA ALA A 83 -18.98 11.37 5.39
C ALA A 83 -19.51 12.16 4.17
N ARG A 84 -20.81 12.48 4.15
CA ARG A 84 -21.53 13.01 2.98
C ARG A 84 -21.27 14.50 2.76
N ALA A 85 -20.09 14.81 2.22
CA ALA A 85 -19.85 15.99 1.40
C ALA A 85 -19.86 15.67 -0.11
N ALA A 86 -19.90 14.39 -0.49
CA ALA A 86 -19.92 13.96 -1.89
C ALA A 86 -21.34 14.04 -2.47
N GLU A 87 -21.49 14.71 -3.62
CA GLU A 87 -22.76 14.87 -4.33
C GLU A 87 -23.23 13.57 -5.02
N ASN A 88 -22.34 12.58 -5.19
CA ASN A 88 -22.59 11.35 -5.95
C ASN A 88 -22.48 10.07 -5.11
N ASP A 89 -23.01 8.97 -5.65
CA ASP A 89 -22.91 7.61 -5.09
C ASP A 89 -21.46 7.06 -5.21
N PRO A 90 -20.76 6.78 -4.08
CA PRO A 90 -19.39 6.26 -4.09
C PRO A 90 -19.23 4.95 -4.86
N ALA A 91 -20.27 4.09 -4.88
CA ALA A 91 -20.21 2.83 -5.61
C ALA A 91 -20.24 3.04 -7.12
N LEU A 92 -20.85 4.13 -7.60
CA LEU A 92 -20.80 4.53 -9.00
C LEU A 92 -19.45 5.17 -9.33
N GLU A 93 -18.94 6.06 -8.47
CA GLU A 93 -17.63 6.67 -8.66
C GLU A 93 -16.49 5.64 -8.72
N ARG A 94 -16.51 4.60 -7.88
CA ARG A 94 -15.51 3.52 -7.95
C ARG A 94 -15.49 2.78 -9.28
N LYS A 95 -16.62 2.70 -10.00
CA LYS A 95 -16.67 2.08 -11.34
C LYS A 95 -16.04 2.95 -12.42
N LEU A 96 -15.83 4.23 -12.14
CA LEU A 96 -15.21 5.19 -13.06
C LEU A 96 -13.68 5.27 -12.88
N ILE A 97 -13.12 4.59 -11.88
CA ILE A 97 -11.67 4.56 -11.65
C ILE A 97 -11.02 3.82 -12.83
N ASP A 98 -10.15 4.51 -13.54
CA ASP A 98 -9.26 3.91 -14.53
C ASP A 98 -7.98 3.44 -13.83
N TRP A 99 -7.90 2.13 -13.62
CA TRP A 99 -6.74 1.46 -13.01
C TRP A 99 -5.60 1.21 -13.98
N GLY A 100 -5.73 1.46 -15.29
CA GLY A 100 -4.69 1.15 -16.27
C GLY A 100 -4.08 -0.25 -16.07
N ASP A 101 -2.75 -0.30 -15.88
CA ASP A 101 -2.00 -1.56 -15.65
C ASP A 101 -1.69 -1.81 -14.17
N PHE A 102 -2.30 -1.06 -13.25
CA PHE A 102 -2.07 -1.24 -11.81
C PHE A 102 -2.67 -2.54 -11.29
N ILE A 103 -1.95 -3.16 -10.36
CA ILE A 103 -2.50 -4.22 -9.51
C ILE A 103 -2.89 -3.59 -8.17
N TYR A 104 -4.19 -3.36 -7.98
CA TYR A 104 -4.73 -2.95 -6.69
C TYR A 104 -4.92 -4.18 -5.78
N LEU A 105 -4.40 -4.09 -4.55
CA LEU A 105 -4.52 -5.16 -3.56
C LEU A 105 -5.27 -4.68 -2.31
N GLU A 106 -6.36 -5.38 -2.01
CA GLU A 106 -7.16 -5.17 -0.81
C GLU A 106 -7.36 -6.52 -0.09
N ASN A 107 -6.50 -6.79 0.89
CA ASN A 107 -6.46 -8.07 1.62
C ASN A 107 -6.34 -9.27 0.66
N ALA A 108 -5.47 -9.12 -0.34
CA ALA A 108 -5.36 -10.05 -1.45
C ALA A 108 -3.89 -10.31 -1.83
N THR A 109 -3.67 -11.45 -2.47
CA THR A 109 -2.37 -11.85 -3.03
C THR A 109 -2.38 -11.75 -4.55
N THR A 110 -1.24 -11.38 -5.12
CA THR A 110 -0.95 -11.51 -6.54
C THR A 110 0.42 -12.15 -6.75
N THR A 111 0.65 -12.68 -7.95
CA THR A 111 1.97 -13.09 -8.40
C THR A 111 2.36 -12.22 -9.58
N VAL A 112 3.53 -11.58 -9.51
CA VAL A 112 4.07 -10.73 -10.58
C VAL A 112 5.32 -11.36 -11.16
N THR A 113 5.51 -11.20 -12.47
CA THR A 113 6.76 -11.59 -13.15
C THR A 113 7.61 -10.35 -13.36
N CYS A 114 8.79 -10.32 -12.76
CA CYS A 114 9.76 -9.23 -12.90
C CYS A 114 10.48 -9.30 -14.26
N PRO A 115 11.14 -8.22 -14.72
CA PRO A 115 11.85 -8.18 -16.00
C PRO A 115 12.91 -9.28 -16.18
N ASN A 116 13.52 -9.75 -15.08
CA ASN A 116 14.46 -10.86 -15.08
C ASN A 116 13.81 -12.26 -15.03
N GLY A 117 12.49 -12.34 -15.19
CA GLY A 117 11.73 -13.59 -15.18
C GLY A 117 11.46 -14.18 -13.80
N ARG A 118 11.92 -13.56 -12.71
CA ARG A 118 11.57 -13.99 -11.35
C ARG A 118 10.09 -13.74 -11.09
N GLN A 119 9.44 -14.70 -10.47
CA GLN A 119 8.08 -14.56 -9.99
C GLN A 119 8.09 -14.24 -8.50
N LEU A 120 7.35 -13.21 -8.09
CA LEU A 120 7.23 -12.80 -6.70
C LEU A 120 5.77 -12.81 -6.28
N GLN A 121 5.49 -13.42 -5.14
CA GLN A 121 4.17 -13.46 -4.52
C GLN A 121 4.04 -12.29 -3.53
N ILE A 122 3.03 -11.45 -3.75
CA ILE A 122 2.87 -10.17 -3.05
C ILE A 122 1.49 -10.14 -2.41
N TYR A 123 1.42 -9.89 -1.10
CA TYR A 123 0.17 -9.65 -0.40
C TYR A 123 0.04 -8.18 -0.02
N GLY A 124 -1.13 -7.59 -0.26
CA GLY A 124 -1.43 -6.19 0.05
C GLY A 124 -2.64 -6.05 0.96
N SER A 125 -2.54 -5.19 1.98
CA SER A 125 -3.67 -4.88 2.87
C SER A 125 -3.71 -3.39 3.26
N PRO A 126 -4.86 -2.71 3.10
CA PRO A 126 -5.01 -1.31 3.46
C PRO A 126 -5.27 -1.09 4.95
N LEU A 127 -5.39 -2.18 5.72
CA LEU A 127 -5.82 -2.12 7.11
C LEU A 127 -4.87 -1.27 7.96
N SER A 128 -5.46 -0.38 8.76
CA SER A 128 -4.74 0.49 9.70
C SER A 128 -5.39 0.53 11.08
N ALA A 129 -4.58 0.67 12.11
CA ALA A 129 -5.08 0.76 13.47
C ALA A 129 -5.83 2.09 13.68
N ARG A 130 -7.10 2.01 14.12
CA ARG A 130 -8.03 3.15 14.19
C ARG A 130 -7.41 4.41 14.82
N ARG A 131 -7.58 5.53 14.10
CA ARG A 131 -7.29 6.92 14.49
C ARG A 131 -8.36 7.81 13.87
N GLY A 132 -9.34 8.26 14.65
CA GLY A 132 -10.44 9.06 14.11
C GLY A 132 -11.50 8.20 13.42
N ASN A 133 -12.05 8.72 12.32
CA ASN A 133 -13.08 8.07 11.49
C ASN A 133 -12.64 8.13 10.01
N TRP A 134 -11.65 7.32 9.66
CA TRP A 134 -11.09 7.23 8.31
C TRP A 134 -11.30 5.83 7.72
N ALA A 135 -10.85 5.62 6.48
CA ALA A 135 -10.99 4.36 5.75
C ALA A 135 -10.14 3.22 6.31
N PHE A 136 -10.59 1.98 6.11
CA PHE A 136 -9.83 0.75 6.37
C PHE A 136 -9.31 0.62 7.82
N GLN A 137 -10.05 1.15 8.79
CA GLN A 137 -9.62 1.18 10.19
C GLN A 137 -10.17 0.00 11.00
N PHE A 138 -9.31 -0.66 11.76
CA PHE A 138 -9.70 -1.69 12.73
C PHE A 138 -9.44 -1.24 14.19
N PRO A 139 -10.22 -1.73 15.17
CA PRO A 139 -10.01 -1.45 16.59
C PRO A 139 -8.58 -1.76 17.07
N ARG A 140 -8.00 -0.85 17.86
CA ARG A 140 -6.69 -1.08 18.48
C ARG A 140 -6.77 -2.27 19.44
N GLY A 141 -5.77 -3.15 19.38
CA GLY A 141 -5.70 -4.37 20.21
C GLY A 141 -6.40 -5.58 19.61
N GLN A 142 -7.03 -5.44 18.43
CA GLN A 142 -7.52 -6.58 17.66
C GLN A 142 -6.37 -7.13 16.79
N ASP A 143 -6.15 -8.45 16.84
CA ASP A 143 -5.29 -9.13 15.87
C ASP A 143 -6.08 -9.36 14.58
N VAL A 144 -5.79 -8.55 13.56
CA VAL A 144 -6.35 -8.67 12.21
C VAL A 144 -5.41 -9.40 11.25
N TRP A 145 -4.23 -9.81 11.73
CA TRP A 145 -3.18 -10.43 10.94
C TRP A 145 -3.11 -11.95 11.14
N ALA A 146 -3.69 -12.44 12.24
CA ALA A 146 -3.89 -13.86 12.48
C ALA A 146 -4.59 -14.52 11.29
N GLU A 147 -3.90 -15.46 10.64
CA GLU A 147 -4.41 -16.30 9.54
C GLU A 147 -4.85 -15.55 8.27
N THR A 148 -4.59 -14.24 8.15
CA THR A 148 -4.98 -13.47 6.96
C THR A 148 -3.91 -13.45 5.87
N VAL A 149 -2.63 -13.45 6.25
CA VAL A 149 -1.51 -13.43 5.30
C VAL A 149 -1.11 -14.86 4.91
N PRO A 150 -1.19 -15.25 3.62
CA PRO A 150 -0.78 -16.58 3.19
C PRO A 150 0.69 -16.88 3.49
N ARG A 151 1.01 -18.16 3.68
CA ARG A 151 2.40 -18.62 3.78
C ARG A 151 3.06 -18.55 2.41
N GLY A 152 4.35 -18.22 2.39
CA GLY A 152 5.16 -18.27 1.16
C GLY A 152 5.12 -16.99 0.32
N ILE A 153 4.53 -15.91 0.84
CA ILE A 153 4.66 -14.59 0.22
C ILE A 153 6.12 -14.11 0.29
N ASP A 154 6.55 -13.41 -0.75
CA ASP A 154 7.87 -12.78 -0.83
C ASP A 154 7.82 -11.33 -0.31
N VAL A 155 6.71 -10.63 -0.54
CA VAL A 155 6.54 -9.21 -0.16
C VAL A 155 5.19 -8.99 0.52
N LEU A 156 5.23 -8.37 1.71
CA LEU A 156 4.05 -7.89 2.42
C LEU A 156 3.97 -6.35 2.31
N VAL A 157 2.87 -5.86 1.74
CA VAL A 157 2.56 -4.43 1.61
C VAL A 157 1.40 -4.10 2.55
N THR A 158 1.66 -3.28 3.56
CA THR A 158 0.63 -2.79 4.48
C THR A 158 0.68 -1.27 4.56
N HIS A 159 -0.49 -0.63 4.66
CA HIS A 159 -0.51 0.82 4.86
C HIS A 159 0.04 1.23 6.24
N GLY A 160 -0.40 0.55 7.30
CA GLY A 160 0.13 0.78 8.65
C GLY A 160 1.52 0.12 8.83
N PRO A 161 2.45 0.74 9.58
CA PRO A 161 3.71 0.09 9.90
C PRO A 161 3.50 -1.10 10.85
N PRO A 162 4.38 -2.10 10.81
CA PRO A 162 4.48 -3.11 11.84
C PRO A 162 5.02 -2.52 13.16
N ARG A 163 4.63 -3.10 14.29
CA ARG A 163 5.10 -2.71 15.62
C ARG A 163 6.60 -2.95 15.75
N ALA A 164 7.28 -2.07 16.47
CA ALA A 164 8.73 -2.05 16.71
C ALA A 164 9.61 -1.73 15.47
N TYR A 165 9.05 -1.49 14.30
CA TYR A 165 9.80 -1.13 13.09
C TYR A 165 9.20 0.11 12.43
N LEU A 166 9.97 1.21 12.42
CA LEU A 166 9.53 2.52 11.95
C LEU A 166 8.28 3.07 12.69
N ASP A 167 7.93 2.49 13.84
CA ASP A 167 6.82 2.91 14.69
C ASP A 167 7.30 3.87 15.80
N LEU A 168 7.91 5.00 15.41
CA LEU A 168 8.53 6.01 16.30
C LEU A 168 7.65 6.50 17.48
N THR A 169 6.39 6.12 17.53
CA THR A 169 5.38 6.46 18.55
C THR A 169 4.64 5.24 19.13
N ARG A 170 5.15 4.00 18.98
CA ARG A 170 4.51 2.71 19.38
C ARG A 170 3.16 2.46 18.72
N LEU A 171 3.02 2.89 17.47
CA LEU A 171 1.77 2.83 16.71
C LEU A 171 1.66 1.67 15.74
N GLY A 172 2.73 0.88 15.61
CA GLY A 172 2.73 -0.21 14.67
C GLY A 172 1.83 -1.36 15.12
N CYS A 173 1.35 -2.13 14.15
CA CYS A 173 0.50 -3.28 14.38
C CYS A 173 1.33 -4.45 14.90
N GLU A 174 0.87 -5.17 15.93
CA GLU A 174 1.52 -6.40 16.37
C GLU A 174 1.42 -7.45 15.24
N LEU A 175 2.49 -7.61 14.46
CA LEU A 175 2.63 -8.77 13.59
C LEU A 175 3.08 -9.93 14.48
N SER A 176 2.13 -10.79 14.86
CA SER A 176 2.34 -11.89 15.80
C SER A 176 3.19 -13.06 15.25
N ASN A 177 3.72 -12.96 14.03
CA ASN A 177 4.48 -14.03 13.39
C ASN A 177 6.00 -13.70 13.33
N PRO A 178 6.86 -14.46 14.02
CA PRO A 178 8.31 -14.22 14.10
C PRO A 178 9.10 -14.53 12.82
N ASN A 179 8.43 -14.90 11.71
CA ASN A 179 9.09 -15.31 10.47
C ASN A 179 9.31 -14.20 9.43
N TYR A 180 8.81 -12.99 9.65
CA TYR A 180 9.01 -11.88 8.71
C TYR A 180 10.39 -11.24 8.94
N ARG A 181 11.28 -11.27 7.94
CA ARG A 181 12.53 -10.51 7.99
C ARG A 181 12.24 -9.07 7.58
N VAL A 182 12.96 -8.14 8.17
CA VAL A 182 12.76 -6.67 8.01
C VAL A 182 12.98 -6.17 6.57
N GLY A 183 13.47 -7.03 5.65
CA GLY A 183 13.51 -6.75 4.21
C GLY A 183 12.23 -7.10 3.44
N ASP A 184 11.29 -7.82 4.08
CA ASP A 184 10.07 -8.38 3.47
C ASP A 184 8.81 -7.55 3.79
N LEU A 185 8.97 -6.47 4.57
CA LEU A 185 7.93 -5.57 5.04
C LEU A 185 8.16 -4.17 4.49
N ILE A 186 7.36 -3.75 3.51
CA ILE A 186 7.27 -2.34 3.13
C ILE A 186 6.19 -1.71 4.01
N GLY A 187 6.53 -1.51 5.28
CA GLY A 187 5.76 -0.69 6.22
C GLY A 187 6.35 0.71 6.26
N LEU A 188 5.98 1.56 5.31
CA LEU A 188 6.42 2.96 5.28
C LEU A 188 5.50 3.77 6.20
N ASN A 189 6.05 4.42 7.23
CA ASN A 189 5.31 5.42 8.02
C ASN A 189 6.08 6.74 8.01
N ARG A 190 5.39 7.80 7.59
CA ARG A 190 5.66 9.22 7.91
C ARG A 190 7.13 9.59 8.06
N ARG A 191 7.87 9.54 6.96
CA ARG A 191 8.88 10.57 6.72
C ARG A 191 8.46 11.33 5.48
N ARG A 192 8.20 12.63 5.71
CA ARG A 192 8.20 13.68 4.70
C ARG A 192 9.18 13.33 3.59
N ILE A 193 8.78 13.60 2.35
CA ILE A 193 9.70 13.95 1.28
C ILE A 193 10.67 15.00 1.86
N GLN A 194 11.86 14.56 2.23
CA GLN A 194 13.00 15.41 2.51
C GLN A 194 14.20 14.68 1.91
N GLN A 195 14.63 15.21 0.76
CA GLN A 195 16.06 15.32 0.48
C GLN A 195 16.75 16.00 1.65
#